data_AF-A0A0L0CCF9-F1
#
_entry.id   AF-A0A0L0CCF9-F1
#
_cell.length_a   1.000
_cell.length_b   1.000
_cell.length_c   1.000
_cell.angle_alpha   90.00
_cell.angle_beta   90.00
_cell.angle_gamma   90.00
#
_symmetry.space_group_name_H-M   'P 1'
#
loop_
_entity.id
_entity.type
_entity.pdbx_description
1 polymer ?
#
loop_
_entity_poly.entity_id
_entity_poly.type
_entity_poly.pdbx_seq_one_letter_code
_entity_poly.pdbx_strand_id
1 'polypeptide(L)'
;MSKHIRSVWTKVKSLSLEKFHSTTSVTVRSITNKEMSTSSETTTPKTKSGQAMEKLREFGYAFNAAGELRKIDKTTGEAGDEPFQFEITKDHAKNQAHYEKLADQIPEIVYDLLEQNGLSRTYIPEEAPIEESTFFFTYPEKLNKPKKLIVIIHGSGFVRAGQWARSLIINNSLDHGTQIPYIKRARDLGYDIVVTNTNDNYRIIDGKRKPIQGLSSATTHASYVWQKYVMASEPESVAIVAHSAGGGVTVDLARRYPEFFKNKVFAIAFTDSAHSFMPEDVRKIIGHKTCNWVSSNKPLDTEIKTAKDDIKMVSAGHSKHEWTSYSAFESVFKYLENKYEEFISDEHKCKKPKVDN
;
A
#
# COMPACT_ATOMS: atom_id res chain seq x y z
N MET A 1 9.05 30.00 -5.45
CA MET A 1 8.21 29.05 -6.22
C MET A 1 6.75 29.23 -5.81
N SER A 2 6.00 29.99 -6.62
CA SER A 2 4.80 30.72 -6.20
C SER A 2 3.56 30.25 -6.98
N LYS A 3 2.45 30.06 -6.25
CA LYS A 3 1.05 30.02 -6.72
C LYS A 3 0.58 28.91 -7.68
N HIS A 4 1.43 28.23 -8.45
CA HIS A 4 0.96 27.25 -9.45
C HIS A 4 0.64 25.84 -8.91
N ILE A 5 1.24 25.41 -7.79
CA ILE A 5 1.00 24.08 -7.20
C ILE A 5 -0.43 23.96 -6.61
N ARG A 6 -1.03 25.06 -6.14
CA ARG A 6 -2.43 25.05 -5.65
C ARG A 6 -3.47 24.99 -6.79
N SER A 7 -3.15 25.48 -7.99
CA SER A 7 -4.12 25.65 -9.07
C SER A 7 -4.50 24.34 -9.77
N VAL A 8 -3.54 23.42 -9.94
CA VAL A 8 -3.77 22.13 -10.62
C VAL A 8 -4.56 21.16 -9.74
N TRP A 9 -4.41 21.24 -8.42
CA TRP A 9 -5.04 20.31 -7.46
C TRP A 9 -6.43 20.73 -6.98
N THR A 10 -6.84 21.98 -7.19
CA THR A 10 -8.20 22.45 -6.83
C THR A 10 -9.26 21.92 -7.81
N LYS A 11 -8.87 21.58 -9.05
CA LYS A 11 -9.78 21.12 -10.11
C LYS A 11 -10.23 19.66 -9.97
N VAL A 12 -9.59 18.88 -9.09
CA VAL A 12 -10.00 17.50 -8.75
C VAL A 12 -11.02 17.49 -7.60
N LYS A 13 -11.02 18.52 -6.74
CA LYS A 13 -12.05 18.68 -5.69
C LYS A 13 -13.41 19.10 -6.24
N SER A 14 -13.48 19.79 -7.39
CA SER A 14 -14.73 20.32 -7.94
C SER A 14 -15.58 19.29 -8.69
N LEU A 15 -15.08 18.08 -8.96
CA LEU A 15 -15.82 17.04 -9.68
C LEU A 15 -16.54 16.04 -8.75
N SER A 16 -16.53 16.27 -7.43
CA SER A 16 -17.16 15.38 -6.42
C SER A 16 -18.16 16.09 -5.49
N LEU A 17 -18.52 17.35 -5.75
CA LEU A 17 -19.35 18.15 -4.83
C LEU A 17 -20.45 18.99 -5.49
N GLU A 18 -21.00 18.53 -6.61
CA GLU A 18 -22.26 19.06 -7.14
C GLU A 18 -23.44 18.16 -6.78
N LYS A 19 -23.91 18.31 -5.54
CA LYS A 19 -25.32 18.22 -5.13
C LYS A 19 -25.38 18.53 -3.64
N PHE A 20 -25.62 19.79 -3.30
CA PHE A 20 -26.45 20.27 -2.20
C PHE A 20 -26.26 21.80 -2.10
N HIS A 21 -27.31 22.54 -2.44
CA HIS A 21 -27.38 24.00 -2.24
C HIS A 21 -27.65 24.33 -0.77
N SER A 22 -26.99 25.36 -0.24
CA SER A 22 -27.67 26.49 0.43
C SER A 22 -26.64 27.54 0.90
N THR A 23 -26.77 28.72 0.30
CA THR A 23 -26.55 30.08 0.83
C THR A 23 -25.93 30.24 2.21
N THR A 24 -24.84 31.01 2.32
CA THR A 24 -24.81 32.37 2.92
C THR A 24 -23.44 33.03 2.63
N SER A 25 -23.49 34.24 2.07
CA SER A 25 -22.33 35.09 1.76
C SER A 25 -21.82 35.84 3.00
N VAL A 26 -20.51 35.80 3.25
CA VAL A 26 -19.85 36.74 4.17
C VAL A 26 -18.65 37.37 3.47
N THR A 27 -18.73 38.67 3.27
CA THR A 27 -17.71 39.57 2.73
C THR A 27 -16.65 39.86 3.79
N VAL A 28 -15.36 39.68 3.47
CA VAL A 28 -14.26 40.21 4.29
C VAL A 28 -13.40 41.14 3.43
N ARG A 29 -13.30 42.38 3.91
CA ARG A 29 -12.57 43.52 3.34
C ARG A 29 -11.06 43.27 3.29
N SER A 30 -10.45 43.73 2.21
CA SER A 30 -9.00 43.83 2.03
C SER A 30 -8.37 44.81 3.01
N ILE A 31 -7.33 44.39 3.71
CA ILE A 31 -6.37 45.29 4.35
C ILE A 31 -5.02 45.05 3.70
N THR A 32 -4.59 46.01 2.89
CA THR A 32 -3.24 46.12 2.33
C THR A 32 -2.29 46.61 3.41
N ASN A 33 -1.29 45.82 3.77
CA ASN A 33 -0.07 46.33 4.37
C ASN A 33 1.13 45.98 3.48
N LYS A 34 1.83 47.05 3.12
CA LYS A 34 2.99 47.12 2.23
C LYS A 34 4.22 47.13 3.13
N GLU A 35 4.92 46.00 3.23
CA GLU A 35 6.26 45.99 3.80
C GLU A 35 7.24 45.29 2.87
N MET A 36 8.34 46.00 2.68
CA MET A 36 9.44 45.76 1.78
C MET A 36 10.43 44.83 2.48
N SER A 37 10.57 43.59 2.03
CA SER A 37 11.58 42.67 2.57
C SER A 37 12.57 42.25 1.49
N THR A 38 13.82 42.64 1.73
CA THR A 38 15.05 42.19 1.10
C THR A 38 15.07 40.68 0.86
N SER A 39 15.44 40.30 -0.36
CA SER A 39 15.61 38.92 -0.81
C SER A 39 16.76 38.23 -0.09
N SER A 40 16.43 37.40 0.90
CA SER A 40 17.25 36.24 1.25
C SER A 40 16.44 35.01 0.86
N GLU A 41 16.82 34.34 -0.23
CA GLU A 41 16.33 33.00 -0.56
C GLU A 41 16.80 32.02 0.52
N THR A 42 16.05 31.95 1.62
CA THR A 42 16.11 30.84 2.55
C THR A 42 15.54 29.63 1.83
N THR A 43 16.42 28.78 1.31
CA THR A 43 16.09 27.45 0.80
C THR A 43 15.50 26.62 1.93
N THR A 44 14.18 26.49 1.95
CA THR A 44 13.48 25.52 2.80
C THR A 44 14.05 24.12 2.52
N PRO A 45 14.30 23.28 3.54
CA PRO A 45 14.76 21.91 3.29
C PRO A 45 13.76 21.18 2.38
N LYS A 46 14.20 20.74 1.21
CA LYS A 46 13.37 19.93 0.30
C LYS A 46 12.98 18.64 1.03
N THR A 47 11.70 18.29 1.03
CA THR A 47 11.20 17.00 1.57
C THR A 47 11.93 15.82 0.91
N LYS A 48 12.00 14.66 1.56
CA LYS A 48 12.62 13.46 0.97
C LYS A 48 12.02 13.09 -0.39
N SER A 49 10.70 13.24 -0.52
CA SER A 49 9.97 13.07 -1.78
C SER A 49 10.37 14.10 -2.83
N GLY A 50 10.52 15.38 -2.46
CA GLY A 50 11.01 16.43 -3.35
C GLY A 50 12.43 16.15 -3.88
N GLN A 51 13.32 15.65 -3.02
CA GLN A 51 14.68 15.24 -3.41
C GLN A 51 14.66 14.02 -4.34
N ALA A 52 13.79 13.04 -4.07
CA ALA A 52 13.64 11.85 -4.92
C ALA A 52 13.10 12.22 -6.33
N MET A 53 12.12 13.12 -6.39
CA MET A 53 11.58 13.63 -7.66
C MET A 53 12.63 14.42 -8.46
N GLU A 54 13.48 15.20 -7.79
CA GLU A 54 14.59 15.90 -8.45
C GLU A 54 15.61 14.92 -9.03
N LYS A 55 16.00 13.88 -8.29
CA LYS A 55 16.87 12.82 -8.80
C LYS A 55 16.25 12.06 -9.98
N LEU A 56 14.94 11.79 -9.97
CA LEU A 56 14.27 11.24 -11.16
C LEU A 56 14.42 12.17 -12.38
N ARG A 57 14.27 13.48 -12.16
CA ARG A 57 14.44 14.48 -13.22
C ARG A 57 15.88 14.55 -13.72
N GLU A 58 16.88 14.38 -12.85
CA GLU A 58 18.30 14.24 -13.24
C GLU A 58 18.54 12.99 -14.11
N PHE A 59 17.79 11.91 -13.89
CA PHE A 59 17.79 10.75 -14.79
C PHE A 59 17.00 10.96 -16.09
N GLY A 60 16.38 12.14 -16.27
CA GLY A 60 15.61 12.48 -17.45
C GLY A 60 14.15 11.99 -17.40
N TYR A 61 13.61 11.67 -16.23
CA TYR A 61 12.26 11.13 -16.07
C TYR A 61 11.39 11.91 -15.08
N ALA A 62 10.09 11.95 -15.34
CA ALA A 62 9.08 12.49 -14.43
C ALA A 62 7.77 11.72 -14.59
N PHE A 63 6.95 11.69 -13.53
CA PHE A 63 5.59 11.15 -13.63
C PHE A 63 4.67 12.18 -14.29
N ASN A 64 3.88 11.74 -15.26
CA ASN A 64 2.82 12.57 -15.86
C ASN A 64 1.56 12.60 -14.97
N ALA A 65 0.53 13.34 -15.42
CA ALA A 65 -0.73 13.46 -14.68
C ALA A 65 -1.50 12.13 -14.53
N ALA A 66 -1.25 11.14 -15.40
CA ALA A 66 -1.79 9.79 -15.32
C ALA A 66 -0.97 8.86 -14.40
N GLY A 67 0.08 9.38 -13.77
CA GLY A 67 0.95 8.62 -12.88
C GLY A 67 1.90 7.67 -13.63
N GLU A 68 2.17 7.93 -14.90
CA GLU A 68 3.07 7.12 -15.73
C GLU A 68 4.45 7.77 -15.77
N LEU A 69 5.52 6.98 -15.59
CA LEU A 69 6.87 7.49 -15.72
C LEU A 69 7.20 7.73 -17.20
N ARG A 70 7.60 8.95 -17.53
CA ARG A 70 7.87 9.40 -18.90
C ARG A 70 9.20 10.13 -18.96
N LYS A 71 9.85 10.07 -20.12
CA LYS A 71 11.01 10.91 -20.39
C LYS A 71 10.58 12.38 -20.39
N ILE A 72 11.45 13.23 -19.86
CA ILE A 72 11.23 14.67 -19.82
C ILE A 72 11.40 15.24 -21.23
N ASP A 73 10.44 16.03 -21.67
CA ASP A 73 10.58 16.86 -22.85
C ASP A 73 11.58 17.99 -22.56
N LYS A 74 12.68 18.02 -23.31
CA LYS A 74 13.76 19.00 -23.12
C LYS A 74 13.34 20.45 -23.36
N THR A 75 12.24 20.66 -24.09
CA THR A 75 11.70 21.97 -24.44
C THR A 75 10.87 22.53 -23.28
N THR A 76 10.00 21.70 -22.70
CA THR A 76 9.06 22.14 -21.66
C THR A 76 9.61 21.93 -20.25
N GLY A 77 10.55 21.00 -20.08
CA GLY A 77 11.01 20.55 -18.77
C GLY A 77 9.97 19.70 -18.04
N GLU A 78 8.88 19.28 -18.68
CA GLU A 78 7.83 18.45 -18.10
C GLU A 78 7.86 17.01 -18.63
N ALA A 79 7.08 16.12 -18.02
CA ALA A 79 6.90 14.77 -18.51
C ALA A 79 6.34 14.79 -19.95
N GLY A 80 7.05 14.20 -20.91
CA GLY A 80 6.60 14.04 -22.29
C GLY A 80 5.82 12.74 -22.51
N ASP A 81 5.78 12.28 -23.77
CA ASP A 81 5.00 11.09 -24.16
C ASP A 81 5.82 9.79 -24.20
N GLU A 82 7.16 9.87 -24.26
CA GLU A 82 8.01 8.69 -24.36
C GLU A 82 8.09 7.92 -23.02
N PRO A 83 7.90 6.59 -22.99
CA PRO A 83 7.97 5.78 -21.78
C PRO A 83 9.42 5.58 -21.28
N PHE A 84 9.54 4.98 -20.09
CA PHE A 84 10.82 4.50 -19.57
C PHE A 84 11.52 3.56 -20.55
N GLN A 85 12.84 3.73 -20.70
CA GLN A 85 13.69 2.88 -21.52
C GLN A 85 14.78 2.23 -20.65
N PHE A 86 14.73 0.90 -20.53
CA PHE A 86 15.76 0.15 -19.81
C PHE A 86 17.08 0.09 -20.59
N GLU A 87 17.02 -0.22 -21.88
CA GLU A 87 18.20 -0.38 -22.73
C GLU A 87 18.66 0.99 -23.27
N ILE A 88 19.45 1.69 -22.47
CA ILE A 88 20.07 2.97 -22.84
C ILE A 88 21.48 2.80 -23.43
N THR A 89 22.13 1.66 -23.17
CA THR A 89 23.42 1.28 -23.73
C THR A 89 23.43 -0.20 -24.12
N LYS A 90 24.45 -0.66 -24.86
CA LYS A 90 24.66 -2.09 -25.14
C LYS A 90 25.15 -2.89 -23.94
N ASP A 91 25.51 -2.22 -22.84
CA ASP A 91 26.05 -2.83 -21.64
C ASP A 91 24.92 -3.06 -20.63
N HIS A 92 24.55 -4.33 -20.46
CA HIS A 92 23.48 -4.75 -19.57
C HIS A 92 23.76 -4.35 -18.10
N ALA A 93 25.01 -4.40 -17.65
CA ALA A 93 25.36 -4.04 -16.27
C ALA A 93 25.16 -2.54 -16.03
N LYS A 94 25.50 -1.70 -17.01
CA LYS A 94 25.22 -0.25 -16.94
C LYS A 94 23.73 0.06 -16.95
N ASN A 95 22.95 -0.64 -17.78
CA ASN A 95 21.50 -0.47 -17.83
C ASN A 95 20.86 -0.87 -16.48
N GLN A 96 21.29 -2.00 -15.91
CA GLN A 96 20.84 -2.46 -14.60
C GLN A 96 21.17 -1.44 -13.49
N ALA A 97 22.42 -0.94 -13.46
CA ALA A 97 22.84 0.05 -12.47
C ALA A 97 22.09 1.38 -12.61
N HIS A 98 21.77 1.80 -13.83
CA HIS A 98 20.92 2.98 -14.08
C HIS A 98 19.49 2.76 -13.58
N TYR A 99 18.89 1.62 -13.90
CA TYR A 99 17.56 1.24 -13.44
C TYR A 99 17.47 1.23 -11.91
N GLU A 100 18.46 0.65 -11.22
CA GLU A 100 18.48 0.60 -9.75
C GLU A 100 18.53 1.99 -9.13
N LYS A 101 19.41 2.87 -9.61
CA LYS A 101 19.49 4.26 -9.12
C LYS A 101 18.17 5.03 -9.28
N LEU A 102 17.48 4.82 -10.40
CA LEU A 102 16.16 5.39 -10.65
C LEU A 102 15.11 4.75 -9.72
N ALA A 103 15.07 3.42 -9.65
CA ALA A 103 14.11 2.67 -8.86
C ALA A 103 14.24 2.94 -7.35
N ASP A 104 15.42 3.31 -6.87
CA ASP A 104 15.68 3.69 -5.47
C ASP A 104 15.05 5.04 -5.09
N GLN A 105 14.58 5.84 -6.06
CA GLN A 105 13.84 7.09 -5.78
C GLN A 105 12.35 6.82 -5.54
N ILE A 106 11.82 5.69 -6.01
CA ILE A 106 10.39 5.37 -5.96
C ILE A 106 9.81 5.33 -4.53
N PRO A 107 10.46 4.73 -3.52
CA PRO A 107 9.85 4.58 -2.19
C PRO A 107 9.43 5.90 -1.55
N GLU A 108 10.29 6.93 -1.55
CA GLU A 108 9.97 8.23 -0.93
C GLU A 108 8.84 8.97 -1.65
N ILE A 109 8.71 8.78 -2.97
CA ILE A 109 7.60 9.32 -3.76
C ILE A 109 6.30 8.61 -3.37
N VAL A 110 6.32 7.27 -3.29
CA VAL A 110 5.15 6.50 -2.91
C VAL A 110 4.71 6.83 -1.49
N TYR A 111 5.63 7.00 -0.54
CA TYR A 111 5.28 7.37 0.82
C TYR A 111 4.57 8.74 0.90
N ASP A 112 5.07 9.73 0.18
CA ASP A 112 4.42 11.04 0.09
C ASP A 112 3.01 10.94 -0.51
N LEU A 113 2.85 10.09 -1.53
CA LEU A 113 1.52 9.79 -2.09
C LEU A 113 0.61 9.09 -1.07
N LEU A 114 1.11 8.18 -0.23
CA LEU A 114 0.30 7.57 0.84
C LEU A 114 -0.18 8.63 1.84
N GLU A 115 0.70 9.55 2.23
CA GLU A 115 0.38 10.65 3.15
C GLU A 115 -0.64 11.61 2.54
N GLN A 116 -0.50 11.93 1.25
CA GLN A 116 -1.52 12.69 0.50
C GLN A 116 -2.86 11.96 0.39
N ASN A 117 -2.86 10.61 0.43
CA ASN A 117 -4.06 9.79 0.50
C ASN A 117 -4.56 9.58 1.94
N GLY A 118 -4.02 10.33 2.91
CA GLY A 118 -4.51 10.45 4.29
C GLY A 118 -3.88 9.48 5.29
N LEU A 119 -2.91 8.66 4.87
CA LEU A 119 -2.25 7.71 5.77
C LEU A 119 -1.17 8.40 6.60
N SER A 120 -0.97 7.97 7.83
CA SER A 120 0.10 8.47 8.71
C SER A 120 1.18 7.42 8.92
N ARG A 121 2.44 7.85 9.00
CA ARG A 121 3.56 6.98 9.38
C ARG A 121 3.55 6.77 10.91
N THR A 122 3.61 5.51 11.32
CA THR A 122 3.81 5.12 12.72
C THR A 122 5.16 4.43 12.83
N TYR A 123 6.09 5.04 13.57
CA TYR A 123 7.46 4.55 13.73
C TYR A 123 7.55 3.49 14.82
N ILE A 124 8.30 2.42 14.55
CA ILE A 124 8.51 1.29 15.45
C ILE A 124 9.98 0.81 15.46
N PRO A 125 10.49 0.33 16.60
CA PRO A 125 9.84 0.34 17.91
C PRO A 125 9.72 1.77 18.45
N GLU A 126 8.70 2.05 19.27
CA GLU A 126 8.35 3.43 19.68
C GLU A 126 9.47 4.12 20.47
N GLU A 127 10.29 3.32 21.16
CA GLU A 127 11.35 3.81 22.05
C GLU A 127 12.68 4.06 21.33
N ALA A 128 12.80 3.68 20.05
CA ALA A 128 14.02 3.90 19.28
C ALA A 128 13.96 5.23 18.51
N PRO A 129 15.10 5.94 18.36
CA PRO A 129 15.20 7.12 17.50
C PRO A 129 14.71 6.82 16.08
N ILE A 130 14.13 7.80 15.39
CA ILE A 130 13.57 7.63 14.03
C ILE A 130 14.61 7.09 13.04
N GLU A 131 15.88 7.47 13.22
CA GLU A 131 17.03 7.04 12.40
C GLU A 131 17.35 5.55 12.58
N GLU A 132 16.94 4.95 13.70
CA GLU A 132 17.12 3.53 14.03
C GLU A 132 15.82 2.73 13.87
N SER A 133 14.68 3.39 13.75
CA SER A 133 13.34 2.81 13.66
C SER A 133 12.90 2.54 12.23
N THR A 134 12.02 1.54 12.04
CA THR A 134 11.19 1.36 10.84
C THR A 134 9.84 2.03 11.05
N PHE A 135 8.93 1.90 10.09
CA PHE A 135 7.58 2.42 10.20
C PHE A 135 6.62 1.58 9.36
N PHE A 136 5.34 1.72 9.66
CA PHE A 136 4.22 1.25 8.84
C PHE A 136 3.22 2.39 8.70
N PHE A 137 2.19 2.24 7.86
CA PHE A 137 1.16 3.27 7.73
C PHE A 137 -0.17 2.83 8.30
N THR A 138 -0.92 3.81 8.82
CA THR A 138 -2.30 3.65 9.32
C THR A 138 -3.24 4.69 8.72
N TYR A 139 -4.51 4.31 8.59
CA TYR A 139 -5.63 5.24 8.45
C TYR A 139 -6.81 4.71 9.28
N PRO A 140 -7.39 5.50 10.20
CA PRO A 140 -6.89 6.78 10.70
C PRO A 140 -5.51 6.63 11.38
N GLU A 141 -4.87 7.76 11.71
CA GLU A 141 -3.54 7.77 12.35
C GLU A 141 -3.46 6.84 13.57
N LYS A 142 -4.49 6.87 14.43
CA LYS A 142 -4.64 5.97 15.57
C LYS A 142 -5.86 5.07 15.40
N LEU A 143 -5.62 3.76 15.32
CA LEU A 143 -6.68 2.76 15.31
C LEU A 143 -7.37 2.70 16.67
N ASN A 144 -8.69 2.66 16.68
CA ASN A 144 -9.49 2.55 17.89
C ASN A 144 -10.83 1.85 17.60
N LYS A 145 -10.93 0.59 18.02
CA LYS A 145 -12.07 -0.29 17.78
C LYS A 145 -12.59 -0.26 16.33
N PRO A 146 -11.73 -0.52 15.32
CA PRO A 146 -12.18 -0.52 13.93
C PRO A 146 -13.35 -1.48 13.72
N LYS A 147 -14.44 -1.02 13.12
CA LYS A 147 -15.53 -1.92 12.68
C LYS A 147 -15.06 -2.86 11.59
N LYS A 148 -14.24 -2.32 10.69
CA LYS A 148 -13.74 -2.99 9.49
C LYS A 148 -12.31 -2.53 9.24
N LEU A 149 -11.35 -3.43 9.41
CA LEU A 149 -9.92 -3.16 9.22
C LEU A 149 -9.40 -3.96 8.03
N ILE A 150 -8.57 -3.36 7.18
CA ILE A 150 -7.81 -4.07 6.14
C ILE A 150 -6.31 -3.94 6.41
N VAL A 151 -5.61 -5.06 6.39
CA VAL A 151 -4.15 -5.11 6.52
C VAL A 151 -3.54 -5.50 5.17
N ILE A 152 -2.66 -4.64 4.65
CA ILE A 152 -2.04 -4.78 3.33
C ILE A 152 -0.55 -5.15 3.50
N ILE A 153 -0.14 -6.27 2.90
CA ILE A 153 1.20 -6.83 3.03
C ILE A 153 1.83 -7.04 1.66
N HIS A 154 2.94 -6.35 1.39
CA HIS A 154 3.67 -6.48 0.13
C HIS A 154 4.52 -7.76 0.06
N GLY A 155 5.05 -8.07 -1.13
CA GLY A 155 5.98 -9.17 -1.38
C GLY A 155 7.39 -8.94 -0.84
N SER A 156 8.32 -9.85 -1.14
CA SER A 156 9.74 -9.72 -0.75
C SER A 156 10.54 -8.88 -1.76
N GLY A 157 11.82 -8.66 -1.46
CA GLY A 157 12.75 -7.95 -2.34
C GLY A 157 12.83 -6.45 -2.04
N PHE A 158 12.84 -5.64 -3.09
CA PHE A 158 13.09 -4.20 -2.97
C PHE A 158 11.83 -3.35 -2.81
N VAL A 159 10.64 -3.96 -2.83
CA VAL A 159 9.39 -3.25 -2.53
C VAL A 159 9.33 -2.87 -1.05
N ARG A 160 8.61 -1.78 -0.76
CA ARG A 160 8.35 -1.25 0.58
C ARG A 160 6.85 -0.99 0.74
N ALA A 161 6.45 -0.49 1.92
CA ALA A 161 5.08 -0.02 2.14
C ALA A 161 4.57 0.84 0.98
N GLY A 162 3.34 0.59 0.54
CA GLY A 162 2.73 1.26 -0.60
C GLY A 162 3.00 0.62 -1.96
N GLN A 163 3.82 -0.43 -2.06
CA GLN A 163 4.27 -0.97 -3.35
C GLN A 163 3.92 -2.45 -3.52
N TRP A 164 3.37 -2.79 -4.70
CA TRP A 164 3.27 -4.16 -5.19
C TRP A 164 4.50 -4.55 -6.00
N ALA A 165 4.92 -3.69 -6.94
CA ALA A 165 6.05 -3.98 -7.83
C ALA A 165 6.67 -2.70 -8.41
N ARG A 166 7.98 -2.51 -8.19
CA ARG A 166 8.73 -1.37 -8.78
C ARG A 166 8.70 -1.38 -10.31
N SER A 167 8.78 -2.57 -10.91
CA SER A 167 8.73 -2.71 -12.37
C SER A 167 7.44 -2.16 -12.96
N LEU A 168 6.28 -2.39 -12.32
CA LEU A 168 5.01 -1.84 -12.78
C LEU A 168 4.90 -0.33 -12.57
N ILE A 169 5.42 0.18 -11.46
CA ILE A 169 5.47 1.64 -11.22
C ILE A 169 6.25 2.34 -12.36
N ILE A 170 7.39 1.76 -12.75
CA ILE A 170 8.31 2.34 -13.72
C ILE A 170 7.84 2.16 -15.16
N ASN A 171 7.32 0.97 -15.50
CA ASN A 171 7.00 0.62 -16.90
C ASN A 171 5.53 0.85 -17.27
N ASN A 172 4.64 1.01 -16.28
CA ASN A 172 3.21 1.15 -16.50
C ASN A 172 2.69 2.42 -15.85
N SER A 173 2.36 2.37 -14.56
CA SER A 173 1.97 3.55 -13.79
C SER A 173 2.00 3.28 -12.29
N LEU A 174 1.87 4.37 -11.51
CA LEU A 174 1.64 4.31 -10.07
C LEU A 174 0.46 3.41 -9.72
N ASP A 175 -0.65 3.46 -10.46
CA ASP A 175 -1.82 2.63 -10.13
C ASP A 175 -1.55 1.13 -10.33
N HIS A 176 -0.74 0.76 -11.32
CA HIS A 176 -0.41 -0.65 -11.57
C HIS A 176 0.50 -1.24 -10.50
N GLY A 177 1.47 -0.46 -10.04
CA GLY A 177 2.53 -0.96 -9.18
C GLY A 177 2.43 -0.58 -7.70
N THR A 178 1.49 0.29 -7.31
CA THR A 178 1.31 0.72 -5.91
C THR A 178 0.06 0.11 -5.27
N GLN A 179 0.02 0.17 -3.95
CA GLN A 179 -1.12 -0.19 -3.11
C GLN A 179 -2.19 0.92 -3.05
N ILE A 180 -1.95 2.07 -3.68
CA ILE A 180 -2.84 3.24 -3.61
C ILE A 180 -4.26 2.94 -4.11
N PRO A 181 -4.48 2.21 -5.23
CA PRO A 181 -5.83 1.84 -5.63
C PRO A 181 -6.57 1.00 -4.58
N TYR A 182 -5.87 0.05 -3.94
CA TYR A 182 -6.43 -0.73 -2.83
C TYR A 182 -6.79 0.14 -1.63
N ILE A 183 -5.92 1.10 -1.29
CA ILE A 183 -6.14 2.03 -0.20
C ILE A 183 -7.37 2.89 -0.48
N LYS A 184 -7.47 3.49 -1.67
CA LYS A 184 -8.62 4.33 -2.05
C LYS A 184 -9.92 3.54 -2.00
N ARG A 185 -9.97 2.36 -2.61
CA ARG A 185 -11.16 1.50 -2.60
C ARG A 185 -11.54 1.06 -1.19
N ALA A 186 -10.56 0.73 -0.34
CA ALA A 186 -10.81 0.40 1.06
C ALA A 186 -11.41 1.58 1.83
N ARG A 187 -10.91 2.81 1.63
CA ARG A 187 -11.49 4.02 2.24
C ARG A 187 -12.93 4.25 1.81
N ASP A 188 -13.21 4.13 0.51
CA ASP A 188 -14.56 4.30 -0.03
C ASP A 188 -15.55 3.28 0.54
N LEU A 189 -15.06 2.07 0.88
CA LEU A 189 -15.83 0.99 1.52
C LEU A 189 -15.82 1.06 3.07
N GLY A 190 -15.30 2.14 3.65
CA GLY A 190 -15.35 2.38 5.09
C GLY A 190 -14.37 1.56 5.94
N TYR A 191 -13.25 1.12 5.36
CA TYR A 191 -12.21 0.42 6.09
C TYR A 191 -11.25 1.40 6.79
N ASP A 192 -10.88 1.06 8.01
CA ASP A 192 -9.59 1.45 8.58
C ASP A 192 -8.49 0.60 7.92
N ILE A 193 -7.27 1.13 7.82
CA ILE A 193 -6.21 0.57 6.96
C ILE A 193 -4.91 0.48 7.75
N VAL A 194 -4.22 -0.64 7.59
CA VAL A 194 -2.81 -0.83 7.95
C VAL A 194 -2.03 -1.24 6.71
N VAL A 195 -0.92 -0.55 6.42
CA VAL A 195 0.02 -0.93 5.36
C VAL A 195 1.38 -1.22 5.99
N THR A 196 1.78 -2.49 5.94
CA THR A 196 3.04 -2.95 6.56
C THR A 196 4.27 -2.60 5.71
N ASN A 197 5.44 -2.54 6.33
CA ASN A 197 6.73 -2.30 5.66
C ASN A 197 7.72 -3.44 5.93
N THR A 198 7.30 -4.67 5.66
CA THR A 198 7.97 -5.90 6.12
C THR A 198 9.37 -6.13 5.55
N ASN A 199 9.82 -5.34 4.57
CA ASN A 199 11.17 -5.42 4.02
C ASN A 199 12.11 -4.35 4.61
N ASP A 200 11.60 -3.38 5.38
CA ASP A 200 12.39 -2.31 5.99
C ASP A 200 12.90 -2.68 7.39
N ASN A 201 13.92 -3.54 7.42
CA ASN A 201 14.34 -4.25 8.64
C ASN A 201 15.77 -3.90 9.11
N TYR A 202 16.42 -2.93 8.45
CA TYR A 202 17.83 -2.57 8.70
C TYR A 202 18.05 -1.07 8.52
N ARG A 203 19.08 -0.54 9.17
CA ARG A 203 19.59 0.83 8.99
C ARG A 203 21.09 0.80 8.70
N ILE A 204 21.58 1.83 8.00
CA ILE A 204 23.02 2.05 7.83
C ILE A 204 23.47 3.04 8.90
N ILE A 205 24.20 2.54 9.90
CA ILE A 205 24.70 3.33 11.04
C ILE A 205 26.22 3.17 11.05
N ASP A 206 26.94 4.29 10.98
CA ASP A 206 28.41 4.33 10.86
C ASP A 206 28.94 3.52 9.67
N GLY A 207 28.25 3.59 8.53
CA GLY A 207 28.59 2.82 7.33
C GLY A 207 28.33 1.32 7.41
N LYS A 208 27.77 0.82 8.52
CA LYS A 208 27.48 -0.60 8.74
C LYS A 208 25.98 -0.87 8.70
N ARG A 209 25.60 -1.96 8.03
CA ARG A 209 24.22 -2.46 8.02
C ARG A 209 23.89 -3.10 9.37
N LYS A 210 23.07 -2.41 10.18
CA LYS A 210 22.59 -2.90 11.48
C LYS A 210 21.11 -3.33 11.38
N PRO A 211 20.73 -4.50 11.89
CA PRO A 211 19.32 -4.89 11.97
C PRO A 211 18.58 -3.97 12.94
N ILE A 212 17.33 -3.66 12.63
CA ILE A 212 16.46 -2.92 13.55
C ILE A 212 16.09 -3.85 14.70
N GLN A 213 16.29 -3.39 15.93
CA GLN A 213 16.14 -4.22 17.13
C GLN A 213 14.72 -4.80 17.22
N GLY A 214 14.63 -6.13 17.29
CA GLY A 214 13.36 -6.85 17.36
C GLY A 214 12.54 -6.89 16.05
N LEU A 215 13.00 -6.24 14.98
CA LEU A 215 12.28 -6.09 13.70
C LEU A 215 13.18 -6.45 12.50
N SER A 216 14.08 -7.41 12.68
CA SER A 216 15.11 -7.77 11.69
C SER A 216 14.61 -8.63 10.52
N SER A 217 13.33 -9.03 10.52
CA SER A 217 12.72 -9.86 9.50
C SER A 217 11.28 -9.44 9.17
N ALA A 218 10.78 -9.85 8.01
CA ALA A 218 9.40 -9.60 7.60
C ALA A 218 8.37 -10.10 8.62
N THR A 219 8.60 -11.30 9.17
CA THR A 219 7.71 -11.91 10.16
C THR A 219 7.80 -11.23 11.53
N THR A 220 8.98 -10.77 11.96
CA THR A 220 9.11 -10.02 13.22
C THR A 220 8.50 -8.63 13.12
N HIS A 221 8.71 -7.91 12.00
CA HIS A 221 8.02 -6.66 11.71
C HIS A 221 6.49 -6.83 11.74
N ALA A 222 5.96 -7.77 10.97
CA ALA A 222 4.52 -7.99 10.90
C ALA A 222 3.92 -8.43 12.24
N SER A 223 4.60 -9.32 12.98
CA SER A 223 4.16 -9.76 14.30
C SER A 223 4.12 -8.60 15.30
N TYR A 224 5.07 -7.67 15.24
CA TYR A 224 5.10 -6.49 16.08
C TYR A 224 3.92 -5.56 15.79
N VAL A 225 3.72 -5.20 14.52
CA VAL A 225 2.58 -4.39 14.07
C VAL A 225 1.26 -5.06 14.45
N TRP A 226 1.16 -6.37 14.23
CA TRP A 226 -0.05 -7.13 14.53
C TRP A 226 -0.39 -7.10 16.03
N GLN A 227 0.57 -7.42 16.89
CA GLN A 227 0.34 -7.47 18.33
C GLN A 227 0.08 -6.09 18.93
N LYS A 228 0.94 -5.11 18.64
CA LYS A 228 0.90 -3.80 19.30
C LYS A 228 -0.16 -2.86 18.75
N TYR A 229 -0.59 -3.05 17.50
CA TYR A 229 -1.48 -2.10 16.83
C TYR A 229 -2.77 -2.74 16.35
N VAL A 230 -2.71 -3.85 15.61
CA VAL A 230 -3.93 -4.51 15.11
C VAL A 230 -4.73 -5.09 16.27
N MET A 231 -4.13 -5.99 17.07
CA MET A 231 -4.83 -6.64 18.17
C MET A 231 -5.18 -5.65 19.28
N ALA A 232 -4.25 -4.76 19.65
CA ALA A 232 -4.47 -3.76 20.70
C ALA A 232 -5.56 -2.73 20.35
N SER A 233 -5.84 -2.52 19.05
CA SER A 233 -6.96 -1.65 18.64
C SER A 233 -8.34 -2.29 18.79
N GLU A 234 -8.43 -3.57 19.15
CA GLU A 234 -9.68 -4.31 19.33
C GLU A 234 -10.66 -4.21 18.14
N PRO A 235 -10.25 -4.56 16.91
CA PRO A 235 -11.14 -4.50 15.76
C PRO A 235 -12.30 -5.50 15.90
N GLU A 236 -13.45 -5.13 15.36
CA GLU A 236 -14.59 -6.03 15.20
C GLU A 236 -14.29 -7.07 14.11
N SER A 237 -13.74 -6.63 12.98
CA SER A 237 -13.46 -7.49 11.82
C SER A 237 -12.21 -7.05 11.05
N VAL A 238 -11.45 -8.02 10.52
CA VAL A 238 -10.18 -7.79 9.81
C VAL A 238 -10.14 -8.55 8.48
N ALA A 239 -9.81 -7.87 7.40
CA ALA A 239 -9.40 -8.45 6.12
C ALA A 239 -7.88 -8.34 5.95
N ILE A 240 -7.30 -9.26 5.19
CA ILE A 240 -5.88 -9.22 4.81
C ILE A 240 -5.78 -9.31 3.29
N VAL A 241 -4.98 -8.41 2.69
CA VAL A 241 -4.55 -8.52 1.30
C VAL A 241 -3.04 -8.67 1.29
N ALA A 242 -2.54 -9.76 0.72
CA ALA A 242 -1.11 -10.06 0.76
C ALA A 242 -0.58 -10.59 -0.58
N HIS A 243 0.46 -9.93 -1.09
CA HIS A 243 1.10 -10.28 -2.34
C HIS A 243 2.33 -11.15 -2.12
N SER A 244 2.53 -12.18 -2.95
CA SER A 244 3.78 -12.94 -3.01
C SER A 244 4.22 -13.47 -1.63
N ALA A 245 5.45 -13.21 -1.21
CA ALA A 245 5.96 -13.58 0.12
C ALA A 245 5.13 -13.03 1.30
N GLY A 246 4.31 -12.00 1.10
CA GLY A 246 3.37 -11.49 2.10
C GLY A 246 2.35 -12.55 2.56
N GLY A 247 2.03 -13.53 1.72
CA GLY A 247 1.18 -14.64 2.17
C GLY A 247 1.89 -15.57 3.15
N GLY A 248 3.20 -15.77 3.02
CA GLY A 248 4.00 -16.47 4.05
C GLY A 248 4.02 -15.72 5.38
N VAL A 249 4.09 -14.38 5.34
CA VAL A 249 3.95 -13.53 6.52
C VAL A 249 2.57 -13.69 7.16
N THR A 250 1.52 -13.75 6.34
CA THR A 250 0.13 -13.95 6.82
C THR A 250 -0.04 -15.31 7.49
N VAL A 251 0.54 -16.38 6.93
CA VAL A 251 0.52 -17.73 7.53
C VAL A 251 1.29 -17.74 8.87
N ASP A 252 2.42 -17.04 8.97
CA ASP A 252 3.15 -16.92 10.24
C ASP A 252 2.32 -16.19 11.31
N LEU A 253 1.62 -15.11 10.94
CA LEU A 253 0.68 -14.42 11.84
C LEU A 253 -0.46 -15.33 12.29
N ALA A 254 -1.07 -16.08 11.37
CA ALA A 254 -2.14 -17.02 11.69
C ALA A 254 -1.69 -18.13 12.66
N ARG A 255 -0.45 -18.60 12.51
CA ARG A 255 0.17 -19.56 13.43
C ARG A 255 0.41 -18.97 14.83
N ARG A 256 0.84 -17.71 14.92
CA ARG A 256 1.12 -17.04 16.20
C ARG A 256 -0.14 -16.65 16.96
N TYR A 257 -1.20 -16.26 16.24
CA TYR A 257 -2.41 -15.68 16.81
C TYR A 257 -3.68 -16.43 16.34
N PRO A 258 -3.78 -17.76 16.53
CA PRO A 258 -4.81 -18.59 15.93
C PRO A 258 -6.22 -18.18 16.33
N GLU A 259 -6.46 -17.87 17.61
CA GLU A 259 -7.78 -17.43 18.08
C GLU A 259 -8.20 -16.08 17.51
N PHE A 260 -7.27 -15.14 17.34
CA PHE A 260 -7.57 -13.88 16.69
C PHE A 260 -7.94 -14.10 15.22
N PHE A 261 -7.15 -14.90 14.49
CA PHE A 261 -7.45 -15.23 13.10
C PHE A 261 -8.77 -15.97 12.94
N LYS A 262 -9.09 -16.88 13.87
CA LYS A 262 -10.37 -17.59 13.88
C LYS A 262 -11.54 -16.63 14.03
N ASN A 263 -11.48 -15.72 15.01
CA ASN A 263 -12.63 -14.95 15.47
C ASN A 263 -12.76 -13.56 14.81
N LYS A 264 -11.65 -12.95 14.38
CA LYS A 264 -11.62 -11.56 13.90
C LYS A 264 -11.28 -11.42 12.43
N VAL A 265 -10.49 -12.35 11.87
CA VAL A 265 -10.16 -12.30 10.43
C VAL A 265 -11.29 -12.93 9.63
N PHE A 266 -11.96 -12.14 8.78
CA PHE A 266 -13.10 -12.60 7.99
C PHE A 266 -12.72 -12.99 6.55
N ALA A 267 -11.63 -12.43 6.01
CA ALA A 267 -11.18 -12.70 4.65
C ALA A 267 -9.67 -12.52 4.50
N ILE A 268 -9.06 -13.37 3.66
CA ILE A 268 -7.66 -13.29 3.26
C ILE A 268 -7.62 -13.41 1.73
N ALA A 269 -7.14 -12.36 1.07
CA ALA A 269 -6.92 -12.33 -0.36
C ALA A 269 -5.43 -12.35 -0.66
N PHE A 270 -4.96 -13.46 -1.24
CA PHE A 270 -3.60 -13.59 -1.73
C PHE A 270 -3.53 -13.24 -3.21
N THR A 271 -2.45 -12.55 -3.60
CA THR A 271 -2.13 -12.27 -5.01
C THR A 271 -0.79 -12.92 -5.33
N ASP A 272 -0.84 -14.02 -6.06
CA ASP A 272 0.28 -14.89 -6.42
C ASP A 272 1.20 -15.25 -5.25
N SER A 273 0.60 -15.66 -4.13
CA SER A 273 1.32 -15.88 -2.89
C SER A 273 2.27 -17.08 -2.95
N ALA A 274 3.52 -16.88 -2.52
CA ALA A 274 4.56 -17.90 -2.42
C ALA A 274 4.54 -18.66 -1.07
N HIS A 275 3.35 -18.87 -0.50
CA HIS A 275 3.18 -19.63 0.73
C HIS A 275 3.37 -21.13 0.46
N SER A 276 4.61 -21.60 0.52
CA SER A 276 5.00 -22.96 0.08
C SER A 276 4.28 -24.09 0.84
N PHE A 277 3.83 -23.84 2.06
CA PHE A 277 3.14 -24.81 2.89
C PHE A 277 2.27 -24.11 3.94
N MET A 278 1.00 -24.51 4.04
CA MET A 278 0.11 -24.11 5.13
C MET A 278 -0.12 -25.32 6.05
N PRO A 279 0.40 -25.28 7.30
CA PRO A 279 0.16 -26.32 8.29
C PRO A 279 -1.34 -26.62 8.45
N GLU A 280 -1.69 -27.89 8.72
CA GLU A 280 -3.09 -28.33 8.75
C GLU A 280 -3.92 -27.60 9.82
N ASP A 281 -3.34 -27.37 10.99
CA ASP A 281 -3.94 -26.59 12.08
C ASP A 281 -4.24 -25.15 11.66
N VAL A 282 -3.30 -24.49 10.97
CA VAL A 282 -3.51 -23.15 10.41
C VAL A 282 -4.56 -23.18 9.29
N ARG A 283 -4.50 -24.18 8.41
CA ARG A 283 -5.42 -24.33 7.27
C ARG A 283 -6.86 -24.56 7.73
N LYS A 284 -7.08 -25.31 8.80
CA LYS A 284 -8.41 -25.47 9.43
C LYS A 284 -8.99 -24.14 9.90
N ILE A 285 -8.13 -23.21 10.33
CA ILE A 285 -8.54 -21.88 10.81
C ILE A 285 -8.84 -20.94 9.64
N ILE A 286 -7.96 -20.84 8.65
CA ILE A 286 -8.03 -19.77 7.63
C ILE A 286 -8.43 -20.25 6.23
N GLY A 287 -8.43 -21.54 5.95
CA GLY A 287 -8.59 -22.06 4.58
C GLY A 287 -9.92 -21.66 3.93
N HIS A 288 -11.03 -21.78 4.66
CA HIS A 288 -12.38 -21.44 4.18
C HIS A 288 -12.61 -19.92 3.98
N LYS A 289 -11.71 -19.08 4.48
CA LYS A 289 -11.73 -17.62 4.35
C LYS A 289 -10.57 -17.07 3.50
N THR A 290 -9.83 -17.95 2.82
CA THR A 290 -8.67 -17.57 1.99
C THR A 290 -8.94 -17.86 0.51
N CYS A 291 -8.56 -16.94 -0.36
CA CYS A 291 -8.50 -17.15 -1.81
C CYS A 291 -7.19 -16.58 -2.38
N ASN A 292 -6.54 -17.30 -3.28
CA ASN A 292 -5.30 -16.87 -3.94
C ASN A 292 -5.51 -16.67 -5.44
N TRP A 293 -5.35 -15.43 -5.91
CA TRP A 293 -5.35 -15.06 -7.32
C TRP A 293 -3.95 -15.23 -7.88
N VAL A 294 -3.71 -16.33 -8.59
CA VAL A 294 -2.39 -16.70 -9.10
C VAL A 294 -2.17 -16.27 -10.54
N SER A 295 -0.90 -16.11 -10.89
CA SER A 295 -0.51 -15.82 -12.26
C SER A 295 -0.91 -16.99 -13.19
N SER A 296 -1.65 -16.68 -14.24
CA SER A 296 -2.18 -17.67 -15.18
C SER A 296 -2.58 -17.02 -16.50
N ASN A 297 -2.51 -17.80 -17.59
CA ASN A 297 -3.02 -17.41 -18.90
C ASN A 297 -4.55 -17.58 -19.02
N LYS A 298 -5.22 -18.11 -17.98
CA LYS A 298 -6.68 -18.30 -17.98
C LYS A 298 -7.41 -16.98 -17.67
N PRO A 299 -8.68 -16.83 -18.10
CA PRO A 299 -9.51 -15.68 -17.70
C PRO A 299 -9.57 -15.51 -16.18
N LEU A 300 -9.72 -14.26 -15.72
CA LEU A 300 -9.90 -13.91 -14.31
C LEU A 300 -10.96 -14.80 -13.65
N ASP A 301 -10.70 -15.20 -12.40
CA ASP A 301 -11.57 -16.05 -11.57
C ASP A 301 -11.74 -17.50 -12.03
N THR A 302 -11.06 -17.92 -13.10
CA THR A 302 -11.04 -19.34 -13.48
C THR A 302 -10.33 -20.15 -12.41
N GLU A 303 -11.00 -21.16 -11.86
CA GLU A 303 -10.43 -22.02 -10.83
C GLU A 303 -9.18 -22.77 -11.33
N ILE A 304 -8.16 -22.77 -10.49
CA ILE A 304 -6.88 -23.46 -10.72
C ILE A 304 -6.88 -24.69 -9.82
N LYS A 305 -6.71 -25.87 -10.44
CA LYS A 305 -6.72 -27.14 -9.72
C LYS A 305 -5.67 -27.12 -8.62
N THR A 306 -6.11 -27.37 -7.40
CA THR A 306 -5.26 -27.55 -6.21
C THR A 306 -5.34 -28.98 -5.71
N ALA A 307 -4.50 -29.32 -4.73
CA ALA A 307 -4.67 -30.55 -3.98
C ALA A 307 -6.00 -30.52 -3.20
N LYS A 308 -6.55 -31.71 -2.92
CA LYS A 308 -7.73 -31.83 -2.06
C LYS A 308 -7.44 -31.17 -0.69
N ASP A 309 -8.38 -30.37 -0.21
CA ASP A 309 -8.30 -29.63 1.07
C ASP A 309 -7.31 -28.45 1.12
N ASP A 310 -6.85 -27.97 -0.04
CA ASP A 310 -6.05 -26.74 -0.14
C ASP A 310 -6.93 -25.48 -0.15
N ILE A 311 -6.32 -24.29 -0.06
CA ILE A 311 -7.03 -23.03 -0.21
C ILE A 311 -7.57 -22.84 -1.63
N LYS A 312 -8.62 -22.04 -1.79
CA LYS A 312 -9.15 -21.70 -3.12
C LYS A 312 -8.09 -20.96 -3.94
N MET A 313 -7.82 -21.44 -5.15
CA MET A 313 -6.93 -20.76 -6.11
C MET A 313 -7.69 -20.45 -7.40
N VAL A 314 -7.58 -19.22 -7.86
CA VAL A 314 -8.19 -18.76 -9.11
C VAL A 314 -7.17 -17.97 -9.93
N SER A 315 -7.38 -17.89 -11.24
CA SER A 315 -6.56 -17.05 -12.11
C SER A 315 -6.72 -15.57 -11.74
N ALA A 316 -5.62 -14.83 -11.68
CA ALA A 316 -5.60 -13.37 -11.61
C ALA A 316 -5.91 -12.69 -12.95
N GLY A 317 -6.14 -13.45 -14.03
CA GLY A 317 -6.36 -12.92 -15.37
C GLY A 317 -5.09 -12.37 -16.04
N HIS A 318 -3.90 -12.65 -15.47
CA HIS A 318 -2.62 -12.22 -16.01
C HIS A 318 -1.53 -13.26 -15.71
N SER A 319 -0.60 -13.45 -16.64
CA SER A 319 0.43 -14.50 -16.59
C SER A 319 1.73 -14.11 -15.88
N LYS A 320 1.78 -12.89 -15.35
CA LYS A 320 2.97 -12.32 -14.71
C LYS A 320 2.70 -12.09 -13.24
N HIS A 321 3.66 -12.49 -12.41
CA HIS A 321 3.60 -12.44 -10.97
C HIS A 321 3.21 -11.04 -10.44
N GLU A 322 3.96 -10.03 -10.88
CA GLU A 322 3.83 -8.65 -10.43
C GLU A 322 2.47 -8.02 -10.76
N TRP A 323 1.78 -8.53 -11.79
CA TRP A 323 0.50 -8.01 -12.27
C TRP A 323 -0.70 -8.47 -11.45
N THR A 324 -0.56 -9.56 -10.71
CA THR A 324 -1.71 -10.25 -10.10
C THR A 324 -2.52 -9.35 -9.15
N SER A 325 -1.87 -8.46 -8.39
CA SER A 325 -2.57 -7.51 -7.53
C SER A 325 -3.39 -6.50 -8.31
N TYR A 326 -2.87 -5.97 -9.42
CA TYR A 326 -3.62 -5.02 -10.25
C TYR A 326 -4.74 -5.72 -11.03
N SER A 327 -4.42 -6.83 -11.69
CA SER A 327 -5.37 -7.54 -12.56
C SER A 327 -6.53 -8.18 -11.79
N ALA A 328 -6.30 -8.64 -10.56
CA ALA A 328 -7.34 -9.23 -9.71
C ALA A 328 -8.12 -8.20 -8.88
N PHE A 329 -7.79 -6.91 -8.95
CA PHE A 329 -8.28 -5.86 -8.06
C PHE A 329 -9.79 -5.90 -7.79
N GLU A 330 -10.61 -5.89 -8.85
CA GLU A 330 -12.07 -5.89 -8.70
C GLU A 330 -12.61 -7.19 -8.09
N SER A 331 -12.04 -8.34 -8.48
CA SER A 331 -12.44 -9.64 -7.93
C SER A 331 -12.05 -9.78 -6.45
N VAL A 332 -10.87 -9.27 -6.08
CA VAL A 332 -10.42 -9.24 -4.68
C VAL A 332 -11.41 -8.46 -3.82
N PHE A 333 -11.78 -7.24 -4.20
CA PHE A 333 -12.73 -6.46 -3.39
C PHE A 333 -14.13 -7.08 -3.36
N LYS A 334 -14.61 -7.64 -4.49
CA LYS A 334 -15.87 -8.40 -4.49
C LYS A 334 -15.83 -9.56 -3.50
N TYR A 335 -14.72 -10.30 -3.45
CA TYR A 335 -14.54 -11.40 -2.50
C TYR A 335 -14.51 -10.91 -1.05
N LEU A 336 -13.78 -9.81 -0.76
CA LEU A 336 -13.72 -9.23 0.58
C LEU A 336 -15.11 -8.80 1.06
N GLU A 337 -15.89 -8.08 0.25
CA GLU A 337 -17.22 -7.63 0.65
C GLU A 337 -18.20 -8.79 0.86
N ASN A 338 -18.20 -9.78 -0.03
CA ASN A 338 -19.02 -10.98 0.16
C ASN A 338 -18.66 -11.72 1.47
N LYS A 339 -17.37 -11.86 1.77
CA LYS A 339 -16.92 -12.49 3.02
C LYS A 339 -17.26 -11.68 4.25
N TYR A 340 -17.28 -10.35 4.13
CA TYR A 340 -17.73 -9.48 5.21
C TYR A 340 -19.22 -9.68 5.52
N GLU A 341 -20.06 -9.76 4.48
CA GLU A 341 -21.51 -10.04 4.62
C GLU A 341 -21.78 -11.41 5.27
N GLU A 342 -21.02 -12.44 4.89
CA GLU A 342 -21.07 -13.76 5.54
C GLU A 342 -20.71 -13.66 7.03
N PHE A 343 -19.62 -12.96 7.34
CA PHE A 343 -19.10 -12.81 8.71
C PHE A 343 -20.09 -12.10 9.64
N ILE A 344 -20.64 -10.96 9.21
CA ILE A 344 -21.64 -10.24 10.01
C ILE A 344 -22.91 -11.08 10.18
N SER A 345 -23.32 -11.84 9.17
CA SER A 345 -24.54 -12.67 9.24
C SER A 345 -24.41 -13.76 10.30
N ASP A 346 -23.25 -14.39 10.42
CA ASP A 346 -23.00 -15.42 11.41
C ASP A 346 -22.88 -14.88 12.84
N GLU A 347 -22.33 -13.67 13.02
CA GLU A 347 -22.37 -12.99 14.33
C GLU A 347 -23.81 -12.74 14.80
N HIS A 348 -24.69 -12.30 13.91
CA HIS A 348 -26.09 -12.05 14.26
C HIS A 348 -26.85 -13.34 14.61
N LYS A 349 -26.53 -14.47 13.98
CA LYS A 349 -27.10 -15.79 14.34
C LYS A 349 -26.67 -16.22 15.74
N CYS A 350 -25.39 -16.03 16.10
CA CYS A 350 -24.87 -16.37 17.43
C CYS A 350 -25.43 -15.47 18.55
N LYS A 351 -25.85 -14.24 18.24
CA LYS A 351 -26.40 -13.28 19.22
C LYS A 351 -27.92 -13.40 19.44
N LYS A 352 -28.65 -14.23 18.68
CA LYS A 352 -30.08 -14.48 18.95
C LYS A 352 -30.22 -15.38 20.19
N PRO A 353 -31.02 -15.00 21.20
CA PRO A 353 -31.28 -15.88 22.33
C PRO A 353 -31.94 -17.17 21.82
N LYS A 354 -31.45 -18.32 22.29
CA LYS A 354 -32.20 -19.57 22.16
C LYS A 354 -33.52 -19.34 22.88
N VAL A 355 -34.61 -19.28 22.12
CA VAL A 355 -35.95 -19.37 22.70
C VAL A 355 -36.09 -20.84 23.09
N ASP A 356 -35.87 -21.11 24.38
CA ASP A 356 -36.14 -22.41 24.96
C ASP A 356 -37.66 -22.63 24.89
N ASN A 357 -38.08 -23.67 24.17
CA ASN A 357 -39.46 -24.19 24.16
C ASN A 357 -39.59 -25.31 25.19
#